data_AF-A0A1C0SQ21-F1
#
_entry.id   AF-A0A1C0SQ21-F1
#
_cell.length_a   1.000
_cell.length_b   1.000
_cell.length_c   1.000
_cell.angle_alpha   90.00
_cell.angle_beta   90.00
_cell.angle_gamma   90.00
#
_symmetry.space_group_name_H-M   'P 1'
#
loop_
_entity.id
_entity.type
_entity.pdbx_description
1 polymer ?
#
loop_
_entity_poly.entity_id
_entity_poly.type
_entity_poly.pdbx_seq_one_letter_code
_entity_poly.pdbx_strand_id
1 'polypeptide(L)'
;MKAAIAAMSGLLLAVSAMPSGAEDARPPIPACALSGSTSVMIGGQPALRLSDVANCPPELYEVVPSIMIEGQPVVHFRAGSGAKGDCSAKGEATVTFEGEAAQRVGDVDCRRK
;
A
#
# COMPACT_ATOMS: atom_id res chain seq x y z
N MET A 1 52.67 -18.24 39.70
CA MET A 1 52.95 -17.02 40.51
C MET A 1 53.47 -15.93 39.58
N LYS A 2 52.99 -14.68 39.75
CA LYS A 2 53.16 -13.44 38.93
C LYS A 2 52.07 -13.27 37.86
N ALA A 3 51.37 -12.16 37.73
CA ALA A 3 51.20 -10.95 38.53
C ALA A 3 49.88 -10.29 38.07
N ALA A 4 49.13 -9.69 39.00
CA ALA A 4 47.95 -8.88 38.70
C ALA A 4 48.36 -7.43 38.42
N ILE A 5 47.77 -6.79 37.41
CA ILE A 5 47.67 -5.33 37.21
C ILE A 5 46.31 -5.13 36.51
N ALA A 6 45.22 -4.78 37.21
CA ALA A 6 44.84 -3.46 37.76
C ALA A 6 44.53 -2.40 36.69
N ALA A 7 43.23 -2.32 36.38
CA ALA A 7 42.37 -1.14 36.28
C ALA A 7 42.61 -0.01 35.24
N MET A 8 41.44 0.46 34.76
CA MET A 8 41.09 1.85 34.45
C MET A 8 41.17 2.32 33.00
N SER A 9 40.04 2.29 32.30
CA SER A 9 39.55 3.48 31.57
C SER A 9 38.09 3.39 31.17
N GLY A 10 37.27 4.20 31.84
CA GLY A 10 36.26 5.05 31.21
C GLY A 10 35.16 4.40 30.41
N LEU A 11 34.08 4.01 31.11
CA LEU A 11 32.75 3.87 30.56
C LEU A 11 32.26 5.25 30.06
N LEU A 12 32.56 5.58 28.80
CA LEU A 12 32.04 6.78 28.15
C LEU A 12 30.70 6.47 27.48
N LEU A 13 29.67 7.12 28.02
CA LEU A 13 28.33 7.29 27.48
C LEU A 13 28.39 7.68 26.00
N ALA A 14 28.07 6.74 25.11
CA ALA A 14 27.71 7.05 23.73
C ALA A 14 26.18 6.90 23.60
N VAL A 15 25.48 7.97 23.98
CA VAL A 15 24.17 8.30 23.39
C VAL A 15 24.45 8.59 21.92
N SER A 16 24.32 7.58 21.07
CA SER A 16 24.31 7.76 19.62
C SER A 16 22.90 7.50 19.14
N ALA A 17 22.21 8.63 18.91
CA ALA A 17 21.02 8.84 18.10
C ALA A 17 20.39 7.55 17.53
N MET A 18 19.25 7.16 18.11
CA MET A 18 18.32 6.31 17.37
C MET A 18 17.91 7.07 16.11
N PRO A 19 18.14 6.54 14.90
CA PRO A 19 17.45 7.07 13.74
C PRO A 19 15.96 6.79 13.98
N SER A 20 15.19 7.85 14.26
CA SER A 20 13.74 7.81 14.04
C SER A 20 13.52 7.75 12.53
N GLY A 21 13.75 6.57 11.96
CA GLY A 21 13.20 6.17 10.67
C GLY A 21 11.73 5.88 10.88
N ALA A 22 10.92 6.92 11.03
CA ALA A 22 9.51 6.82 10.68
C ALA A 22 9.45 6.80 9.15
N GLU A 23 9.86 5.66 8.57
CA GLU A 23 9.53 5.35 7.19
C GLU A 23 8.02 5.19 7.17
N ASP A 24 7.32 6.25 6.75
CA ASP A 24 5.96 6.20 6.21
C ASP A 24 6.03 5.36 4.91
N ALA A 25 6.33 4.07 5.05
CA ALA A 25 6.30 3.10 3.98
C ALA A 25 4.84 2.75 3.71
N ARG A 26 4.06 3.73 3.25
CA ARG A 26 2.87 3.43 2.49
C ARG A 26 3.32 2.51 1.36
N PRO A 27 2.70 1.33 1.20
CA PRO A 27 2.97 0.46 0.06
C PRO A 27 2.96 1.32 -1.21
N PRO A 28 3.89 1.11 -2.16
CA PRO A 28 3.93 1.90 -3.37
C PRO A 28 2.54 1.83 -4.01
N ILE A 29 1.92 2.99 -4.16
CA ILE A 29 0.68 3.10 -4.91
C ILE A 29 0.97 2.52 -6.31
N PRO A 30 0.11 1.66 -6.88
CA PRO A 30 0.27 1.25 -8.28
C PRO A 30 0.53 2.49 -9.13
N ALA A 31 1.46 2.43 -10.08
CA ALA A 31 1.84 3.61 -10.87
C ALA A 31 0.65 4.28 -11.60
N CYS A 32 -0.47 3.57 -11.72
CA CYS A 32 -1.69 4.07 -12.32
C CYS A 32 -2.75 4.59 -11.33
N ALA A 33 -2.67 4.28 -10.03
CA ALA A 33 -3.58 4.87 -9.05
C ALA A 33 -2.96 6.15 -8.45
N LEU A 34 -3.79 7.14 -8.19
CA LEU A 34 -3.39 8.45 -7.68
C LEU A 34 -3.32 8.45 -6.15
N SER A 35 -4.29 7.79 -5.51
CA SER A 35 -4.49 7.80 -4.06
C SER A 35 -5.36 6.60 -3.64
N GLY A 36 -5.82 6.63 -2.40
CA GLY A 36 -6.97 5.83 -1.96
C GLY A 36 -7.88 6.69 -1.09
N SER A 37 -8.98 6.11 -0.62
CA SER A 37 -9.92 6.76 0.30
C SER A 37 -9.23 7.27 1.57
N THR A 38 -9.66 8.43 2.04
CA THR A 38 -9.21 9.02 3.30
C THR A 38 -10.00 8.52 4.52
N SER A 39 -11.25 8.09 4.29
CA SER A 39 -12.20 7.72 5.34
C SER A 39 -12.41 6.21 5.49
N VAL A 40 -12.17 5.42 4.42
CA VAL A 40 -12.42 3.98 4.42
C VAL A 40 -11.11 3.21 4.24
N MET A 41 -10.85 2.32 5.19
CA MET A 41 -9.68 1.45 5.21
C MET A 41 -10.12 -0.01 5.13
N ILE A 42 -9.46 -0.80 4.28
CA ILE A 42 -9.63 -2.24 4.13
C ILE A 42 -8.34 -2.90 4.63
N GLY A 43 -8.42 -3.69 5.69
CA GLY A 43 -7.26 -4.34 6.34
C GLY A 43 -6.06 -3.39 6.57
N GLY A 44 -6.35 -2.16 7.02
CA GLY A 44 -5.34 -1.14 7.36
C GLY A 44 -4.85 -0.26 6.20
N GLN A 45 -5.36 -0.44 4.98
CA GLN A 45 -4.95 0.31 3.80
C GLN A 45 -6.15 1.04 3.16
N PRO A 46 -5.95 2.22 2.55
CA PRO A 46 -7.01 2.96 1.87
C PRO A 46 -7.74 2.15 0.81
N ALA A 47 -9.08 2.15 0.83
CA ALA A 47 -9.89 1.52 -0.22
C ALA A 47 -9.75 2.27 -1.56
N LEU A 48 -9.88 1.56 -2.68
CA LEU A 48 -9.85 2.16 -4.02
C LEU A 48 -11.25 2.55 -4.50
N ARG A 49 -11.43 3.80 -4.90
CA ARG A 49 -12.63 4.32 -5.57
C ARG A 49 -12.31 4.79 -6.99
N LEU A 50 -13.35 5.07 -7.78
CA LEU A 50 -13.21 5.43 -9.19
C LEU A 50 -12.24 6.59 -9.47
N SER A 51 -12.24 7.67 -8.67
CA SER A 51 -11.29 8.77 -8.90
C SER A 51 -9.83 8.39 -8.65
N ASP A 52 -9.58 7.40 -7.80
CA ASP A 52 -8.21 6.97 -7.50
C ASP A 52 -7.56 6.32 -8.73
N VAL A 53 -8.33 5.79 -9.66
CA VAL A 53 -7.85 4.91 -10.73
C VAL A 53 -7.94 5.52 -12.12
N ALA A 54 -8.07 6.85 -12.20
CA ALA A 54 -8.23 7.58 -13.46
C ALA A 54 -7.08 7.33 -14.47
N ASN A 55 -5.87 7.01 -14.00
CA ASN A 55 -4.72 6.71 -14.85
C ASN A 55 -4.54 5.22 -15.17
N CYS A 56 -5.37 4.34 -14.58
CA CYS A 56 -5.34 2.91 -14.88
C CYS A 56 -5.97 2.59 -16.25
N PRO A 57 -5.63 1.44 -16.85
CA PRO A 57 -6.29 0.97 -18.07
C PRO A 57 -7.78 0.70 -17.75
N PRO A 58 -8.74 1.47 -18.33
CA PRO A 58 -10.16 1.34 -18.02
C PRO A 58 -10.76 -0.02 -18.40
N GLU A 59 -10.11 -0.76 -19.30
CA GLU A 59 -10.47 -2.12 -19.67
C GLU A 59 -10.05 -3.16 -18.63
N LEU A 60 -9.29 -2.79 -17.59
CA LEU A 60 -8.82 -3.70 -16.54
C LEU A 60 -9.52 -3.46 -15.20
N TYR A 61 -10.52 -2.59 -15.13
CA TYR A 61 -11.38 -2.47 -13.97
C TYR A 61 -12.87 -2.36 -14.33
N GLU A 62 -13.71 -2.79 -13.41
CA GLU A 62 -15.16 -2.70 -13.48
C GLU A 62 -15.66 -1.79 -12.37
N VAL A 63 -16.61 -0.92 -12.68
CA VAL A 63 -17.19 0.01 -11.69
C VAL A 63 -18.33 -0.70 -10.98
N VAL A 64 -18.32 -0.66 -9.65
CA VAL A 64 -19.35 -1.26 -8.80
C VAL A 64 -20.22 -0.13 -8.23
N PRO A 65 -21.35 0.21 -8.88
CA PRO A 65 -22.13 1.41 -8.56
C PRO A 65 -22.97 1.29 -7.28
N SER A 66 -23.15 0.07 -6.76
CA SER A 66 -23.93 -0.20 -5.56
C SER A 66 -23.18 0.16 -4.27
N ILE A 67 -21.86 0.28 -4.32
CA ILE A 67 -21.00 0.52 -3.16
C ILE A 67 -20.27 1.84 -3.36
N MET A 68 -20.51 2.78 -2.44
CA MET A 68 -20.02 4.15 -2.54
C MET A 68 -19.07 4.47 -1.39
N ILE A 69 -17.89 5.00 -1.72
CA ILE A 69 -16.90 5.52 -0.78
C ILE A 69 -16.67 7.00 -1.11
N GLU A 70 -16.94 7.87 -0.13
CA GLU A 70 -16.79 9.33 -0.29
C GLU A 70 -17.54 9.88 -1.50
N GLY A 71 -18.76 9.36 -1.74
CA GLY A 71 -19.62 9.79 -2.85
C GLY A 71 -19.23 9.24 -4.22
N GLN A 72 -18.33 8.26 -4.29
CA GLN A 72 -17.87 7.67 -5.54
C GLN A 72 -17.94 6.15 -5.51
N PRO A 73 -18.21 5.51 -6.65
CA PRO A 73 -18.27 4.05 -6.70
C PRO A 73 -16.89 3.43 -6.50
N VAL A 74 -16.88 2.24 -5.93
CA VAL A 74 -15.67 1.40 -5.86
C VAL A 74 -15.41 0.72 -7.22
N VAL A 75 -14.22 0.14 -7.35
CA VAL A 75 -13.81 -0.57 -8.58
C VAL A 75 -13.26 -1.95 -8.27
N HIS A 76 -13.48 -2.90 -9.17
CA HIS A 76 -12.83 -4.20 -9.19
C HIS A 76 -11.85 -4.28 -10.36
N PHE A 77 -10.59 -4.49 -10.07
CA PHE A 77 -9.54 -4.77 -11.03
C PHE A 77 -9.41 -6.24 -11.30
N ARG A 78 -9.18 -6.54 -12.58
CA ARG A 78 -8.69 -7.83 -13.04
C ARG A 78 -7.22 -7.74 -13.43
N ALA A 79 -6.50 -8.83 -13.27
CA ALA A 79 -5.18 -8.96 -13.86
C ALA A 79 -5.29 -9.05 -15.39
N GLY A 80 -4.37 -8.42 -16.11
CA GLY A 80 -4.36 -8.47 -17.57
C GLY A 80 -3.54 -7.39 -18.24
N SER A 81 -3.65 -7.33 -19.56
CA SER A 81 -2.98 -6.36 -20.42
C SER A 81 -3.97 -5.37 -21.00
N GLY A 82 -3.64 -4.08 -20.92
CA GLY A 82 -4.39 -2.99 -21.52
C GLY A 82 -3.52 -2.08 -22.39
N ALA A 83 -4.16 -1.10 -23.00
CA ALA A 83 -3.57 -0.05 -23.83
C ALA A 83 -2.64 0.87 -23.02
N LYS A 84 -2.95 1.13 -21.74
CA LYS A 84 -2.13 1.97 -20.85
C LYS A 84 -1.05 1.19 -20.08
N GLY A 85 -1.06 -0.14 -20.12
CA GLY A 85 -0.14 -0.97 -19.35
C GLY A 85 -0.67 -2.34 -19.00
N ASP A 86 0.15 -3.13 -18.33
CA ASP A 86 -0.20 -4.44 -17.80
C ASP A 86 -0.39 -4.35 -16.29
N CYS A 87 -1.47 -4.94 -15.77
CA CYS A 87 -1.81 -4.89 -14.36
C CYS A 87 -1.86 -6.29 -13.76
N SER A 88 -1.37 -6.40 -12.52
CA SER A 88 -1.69 -7.49 -11.61
C SER A 88 -2.66 -6.97 -10.55
N ALA A 89 -3.55 -7.82 -10.09
CA ALA A 89 -4.57 -7.48 -9.10
C ALA A 89 -4.71 -8.62 -8.10
N LYS A 90 -4.81 -8.27 -6.83
CA LYS A 90 -5.18 -9.14 -5.72
C LYS A 90 -6.37 -8.50 -5.01
N GLY A 91 -6.97 -9.20 -4.07
CA GLY A 91 -7.98 -8.65 -3.19
C GLY A 91 -7.71 -9.03 -1.75
N GLU A 92 -8.24 -8.25 -0.83
CA GLU A 92 -8.25 -8.56 0.59
C GLU A 92 -9.25 -9.70 0.87
N ALA A 93 -8.82 -10.71 1.64
CA ALA A 93 -9.54 -11.98 1.73
C ALA A 93 -10.74 -11.98 2.71
N THR A 94 -10.90 -10.95 3.53
CA THR A 94 -11.90 -10.86 4.60
C THR A 94 -13.02 -9.86 4.32
N VAL A 95 -12.81 -8.93 3.40
CA VAL A 95 -13.76 -7.91 2.97
C VAL A 95 -14.12 -8.15 1.52
N THR A 96 -15.42 -8.20 1.24
CA THR A 96 -15.93 -8.36 -0.13
C THR A 96 -16.84 -7.21 -0.54
N PHE A 97 -16.81 -6.93 -1.83
CA PHE A 97 -17.71 -6.02 -2.52
C PHE A 97 -18.46 -6.86 -3.56
N GLU A 98 -19.78 -6.93 -3.44
CA GLU A 98 -20.64 -7.76 -4.31
C GLU A 98 -20.19 -9.23 -4.50
N GLY A 99 -19.56 -9.81 -3.47
CA GLY A 99 -19.11 -11.20 -3.49
C GLY A 99 -17.70 -11.41 -4.05
N GLU A 100 -17.03 -10.36 -4.54
CA GLU A 100 -15.62 -10.40 -4.91
C GLU A 100 -14.75 -9.77 -3.82
N ALA A 101 -13.49 -10.21 -3.73
CA ALA A 101 -12.54 -9.69 -2.76
C ALA A 101 -12.28 -8.20 -3.00
N ALA A 102 -12.49 -7.39 -1.96
CA ALA A 102 -12.34 -5.95 -2.05
C ALA A 102 -10.87 -5.57 -2.25
N GLN A 103 -10.62 -4.47 -2.96
CA GLN A 103 -9.28 -4.05 -3.32
C GLN A 103 -8.92 -2.71 -2.67
N ARG A 104 -7.70 -2.64 -2.16
CA ARG A 104 -7.12 -1.43 -1.55
C ARG A 104 -5.86 -0.98 -2.27
N VAL A 105 -5.37 0.19 -1.88
CA VAL A 105 -4.04 0.66 -2.30
C VAL A 105 -3.00 -0.41 -1.98
N GLY A 106 -2.23 -0.81 -2.99
CA GLY A 106 -1.21 -1.85 -2.89
C GLY A 106 -1.65 -3.25 -3.38
N ASP A 107 -2.95 -3.51 -3.54
CA ASP A 107 -3.43 -4.79 -4.08
C ASP A 107 -3.36 -4.84 -5.62
N VAL A 108 -3.28 -3.68 -6.25
CA VAL A 108 -3.12 -3.54 -7.71
C VAL A 108 -1.70 -3.03 -8.00
N ASP A 109 -1.04 -3.59 -8.99
CA ASP A 109 0.25 -3.12 -9.51
C ASP A 109 0.18 -3.08 -11.04
N CYS A 110 0.29 -1.89 -11.61
CA CYS A 110 0.23 -1.65 -13.04
C CYS A 110 1.54 -1.07 -13.57
N ARG A 111 2.08 -1.70 -14.60
CA ARG A 111 3.28 -1.26 -15.33
C ARG A 111 2.87 -0.60 -16.63
N ARG A 112 3.28 0.65 -16.83
CA ARG A 112 3.06 1.38 -18.08
C ARG A 112 3.78 0.70 -19.24
N LYS A 113 3.17 0.76 -20.41
CA LYS A 113 3.81 0.45 -21.70
C LYS A 113 4.48 1.70 -22.28
#